data_AF-A0A838IEF6-F1
#
_entry.id   AF-A0A838IEF6-F1
#
_cell.length_a   1.000
_cell.length_b   1.000
_cell.length_c   1.000
_cell.angle_alpha   90.00
_cell.angle_beta   90.00
_cell.angle_gamma   90.00
#
_symmetry.space_group_name_H-M   'P 1'
#
loop_
_entity.id
_entity.type
_entity.pdbx_description
1 polymer ?
#
loop_
_entity_poly.entity_id
_entity_poly.type
_entity_poly.pdbx_seq_one_letter_code
_entity_poly.pdbx_strand_id
1 'polypeptide(L)'
;MTLIDGNLLVELLAEHEIGVRRQSRPVLQLDEITLAGGSGGDDGEGGTGTSGRSPPGMYRSLWPLPGGNQTYRTALERLLPLAADQPTPTGFVRRLQHEFPQVESVATAKGYIRVLVALGFVTVNSGQISLTPDGREFVETQDIELVREALRTRIVGVKELVDELEHGTRTMEQLQQVLTDVGLAWETSAQLGWRLHWLESVGLVAAENGLYRLLPADRPNEL
;
A
#
# COMPACT_ATOMS: atom_id res chain seq x y z
N MET A 1 -43.35 -45.13 0.60
CA MET A 1 -42.74 -44.56 -0.63
C MET A 1 -41.98 -43.33 -0.19
N THR A 2 -40.66 -43.44 -0.03
CA THR A 2 -39.83 -42.37 0.55
C THR A 2 -39.41 -41.42 -0.56
N LEU A 3 -39.78 -40.15 -0.43
CA LEU A 3 -39.38 -39.09 -1.35
C LEU A 3 -37.86 -38.90 -1.22
N ILE A 4 -37.10 -39.08 -2.30
CA ILE A 4 -35.66 -38.82 -2.31
C ILE A 4 -35.48 -37.30 -2.17
N ASP A 5 -34.61 -36.88 -1.24
CA ASP A 5 -34.23 -35.48 -1.05
C ASP A 5 -33.49 -34.98 -2.31
N GLY A 6 -34.08 -33.98 -2.97
CA GLY A 6 -33.55 -33.43 -4.20
C GLY A 6 -32.16 -32.80 -4.04
N ASN A 7 -31.83 -32.27 -2.86
CA ASN A 7 -30.51 -31.68 -2.61
C ASN A 7 -29.43 -32.75 -2.50
N LEU A 8 -29.73 -33.84 -1.78
CA LEU A 8 -28.81 -34.98 -1.65
C LEU A 8 -28.53 -35.62 -3.01
N LEU A 9 -29.55 -35.70 -3.88
CA LEU A 9 -29.38 -36.19 -5.24
C LEU A 9 -28.46 -35.27 -6.07
N VAL A 10 -28.61 -33.95 -5.97
CA VAL A 10 -27.74 -33.00 -6.69
C VAL A 10 -26.30 -33.07 -6.20
N GLU A 11 -26.08 -33.21 -4.88
CA GLU A 11 -24.74 -33.39 -4.31
C GLU A 11 -24.07 -34.68 -4.79
N LEU A 12 -24.79 -35.81 -4.76
CA LEU A 12 -24.30 -37.10 -5.26
C LEU A 12 -23.96 -37.06 -6.76
N LEU A 13 -24.79 -36.40 -7.57
CA LEU A 13 -24.53 -36.25 -9.00
C LEU A 13 -23.30 -35.38 -9.26
N ALA A 14 -23.08 -34.34 -8.45
CA ALA A 14 -21.91 -33.47 -8.55
C ALA A 14 -20.62 -34.15 -8.06
N GLU A 15 -20.69 -34.94 -6.99
CA GLU A 15 -19.57 -35.69 -6.41
C GLU A 15 -19.08 -36.79 -7.35
N HIS A 16 -20.01 -37.55 -7.94
CA HIS A 16 -19.68 -38.64 -8.86
C HIS A 16 -19.58 -38.23 -10.34
N GLU A 17 -19.67 -36.92 -10.63
CA GLU A 17 -19.61 -36.36 -11.98
C GLU A 17 -20.63 -36.97 -12.96
N ILE A 18 -21.78 -37.40 -12.45
CA ILE A 18 -22.84 -38.05 -13.24
C ILE A 18 -23.72 -36.98 -13.87
N GLY A 19 -23.58 -36.78 -15.18
CA GLY A 19 -24.38 -35.79 -15.92
C GLY A 19 -24.05 -34.33 -15.60
N VAL A 20 -23.01 -34.08 -14.79
CA VAL A 20 -22.53 -32.73 -14.43
C VAL A 20 -21.31 -32.39 -15.26
N ARG A 21 -21.33 -31.23 -15.93
CA ARG A 21 -20.19 -30.68 -16.65
C ARG A 21 -19.61 -29.52 -15.86
N ARG A 22 -18.41 -29.68 -15.29
CA ARG A 22 -17.70 -28.57 -14.62
C ARG A 22 -17.31 -27.53 -15.66
N GLN A 23 -17.93 -26.35 -15.59
CA GLN A 23 -17.57 -25.20 -16.40
C GLN A 23 -16.88 -24.18 -15.49
N SER A 24 -15.55 -24.06 -15.61
CA SER A 24 -14.83 -22.95 -15.00
C SER A 24 -15.24 -21.68 -15.72
N ARG A 25 -15.96 -20.79 -15.04
CA ARG A 25 -16.24 -19.44 -15.53
C ARG A 25 -15.29 -18.49 -14.81
N PRO A 26 -14.52 -17.65 -15.54
CA PRO A 26 -13.78 -16.58 -14.90
C PRO A 26 -14.81 -15.62 -14.27
N VAL A 27 -14.83 -15.58 -12.94
CA VAL A 27 -15.57 -14.55 -12.20
C VAL A 27 -14.71 -13.29 -12.26
N LEU A 28 -15.14 -12.32 -13.05
CA LEU A 28 -14.54 -10.99 -13.07
C LEU A 28 -15.15 -10.22 -11.90
N GLN A 29 -14.37 -10.02 -10.85
CA GLN A 29 -14.77 -9.18 -9.73
C GLN A 29 -14.26 -7.76 -9.99
N LEU A 30 -15.16 -6.78 -9.98
CA LEU A 30 -14.77 -5.37 -10.02
C LEU A 30 -14.08 -5.03 -8.69
N ASP A 31 -12.82 -4.65 -8.76
CA ASP A 31 -12.13 -4.03 -7.64
C ASP A 31 -12.60 -2.57 -7.53
N GLU A 32 -13.61 -2.34 -6.70
CA GLU A 32 -14.16 -1.02 -6.43
C GLU A 32 -13.12 -0.05 -5.84
N ILE A 33 -12.05 -0.54 -5.20
CA ILE A 33 -10.98 0.31 -4.66
C ILE A 33 -10.09 0.82 -5.78
N THR A 34 -9.87 0.00 -6.82
CA THR A 34 -9.18 0.37 -8.05
C THR A 34 -10.06 1.22 -8.97
N LEU A 35 -11.37 0.97 -9.05
CA LEU A 35 -12.30 1.69 -9.92
C LEU A 35 -12.76 3.05 -9.37
N ALA A 36 -12.80 3.24 -8.06
CA ALA A 36 -13.10 4.54 -7.44
C ALA A 36 -11.97 5.58 -7.60
N GLY A 37 -11.02 5.38 -8.52
CA GLY A 37 -9.99 6.34 -8.90
C GLY A 37 -10.48 7.50 -9.78
N GLY A 38 -11.77 7.52 -10.17
CA GLY A 38 -12.34 8.58 -10.99
C GLY A 38 -13.59 9.19 -10.36
N SER A 39 -13.40 10.14 -9.42
CA SER A 39 -14.31 11.26 -9.06
C SER A 39 -14.36 11.48 -7.55
N GLY A 40 -13.88 12.66 -7.10
CA GLY A 40 -14.48 13.38 -5.98
C GLY A 40 -13.53 13.88 -4.88
N GLY A 41 -12.96 15.08 -5.08
CA GLY A 41 -12.28 15.96 -4.10
C GLY A 41 -10.78 15.70 -4.00
N ASP A 42 -9.89 16.33 -4.78
CA ASP A 42 -9.57 17.77 -4.86
C ASP A 42 -9.39 18.42 -3.49
N ASP A 43 -8.24 18.09 -2.90
CA ASP A 43 -7.35 18.99 -2.13
C ASP A 43 -5.98 18.27 -2.06
N GLY A 44 -5.27 18.26 -3.19
CA GLY A 44 -3.98 17.60 -3.33
C GLY A 44 -3.65 17.22 -4.78
N GLU A 45 -3.56 18.24 -5.63
CA GLU A 45 -3.02 18.27 -7.00
C GLU A 45 -2.74 16.90 -7.64
N GLY A 46 -3.72 16.46 -8.43
CA GLY A 46 -3.55 15.42 -9.43
C GLY A 46 -2.66 15.93 -10.55
N GLY A 47 -1.36 15.71 -10.42
CA GLY A 47 -0.39 15.95 -11.49
C GLY A 47 -0.62 14.96 -12.63
N THR A 48 -1.07 15.48 -13.76
CA THR A 48 -1.09 14.85 -15.08
C THR A 48 0.32 14.71 -15.66
N GLY A 49 1.22 14.07 -14.90
CA GLY A 49 2.55 13.72 -15.36
C GLY A 49 2.48 12.64 -16.44
N THR A 50 3.15 12.88 -17.56
CA THR A 50 3.28 11.97 -18.72
C THR A 50 3.27 10.49 -18.34
N SER A 51 2.41 9.74 -19.02
CA SER A 51 2.14 8.31 -18.83
C SER A 51 3.32 7.42 -19.23
N GLY A 52 4.43 7.53 -18.49
CA GLY A 52 5.43 6.48 -18.42
C GLY A 52 4.79 5.26 -17.76
N ARG A 53 4.90 4.08 -18.38
CA ARG A 53 4.44 2.83 -17.77
C ARG A 53 5.33 2.53 -16.56
N SER A 54 4.76 2.31 -15.38
CA SER A 54 5.53 1.77 -14.25
C SER A 54 6.05 0.38 -14.59
N PRO A 55 7.22 -0.03 -14.06
CA PRO A 55 7.61 -1.43 -14.09
C PRO A 55 6.48 -2.33 -13.56
N PRO A 56 6.26 -3.52 -14.14
CA PRO A 56 5.23 -4.44 -13.67
C PRO A 56 5.39 -4.71 -12.16
N GLY A 57 4.31 -4.50 -11.39
CA GLY A 57 4.31 -4.74 -9.95
C GLY A 57 4.72 -3.56 -9.07
N MET A 58 5.15 -2.42 -9.65
CA MET A 58 5.49 -1.22 -8.88
C MET A 58 4.41 -0.13 -8.94
N TYR A 59 4.27 0.59 -7.83
CA TYR A 59 3.30 1.67 -7.62
C TYR A 59 3.95 3.04 -7.75
N ARG A 60 3.31 3.95 -8.49
CA ARG A 60 3.74 5.36 -8.63
C ARG A 60 3.21 6.25 -7.52
N SER A 61 2.06 5.94 -6.94
CA SER A 61 1.48 6.71 -5.85
C SER A 61 1.92 6.14 -4.51
N LEU A 62 2.49 6.98 -3.66
CA LEU A 62 2.77 6.67 -2.26
C LEU A 62 2.25 7.83 -1.42
N TRP A 63 1.05 7.66 -0.85
CA TRP A 63 0.41 8.66 -0.02
C TRP A 63 0.99 8.68 1.40
N PRO A 64 0.81 9.79 2.14
CA PRO A 64 1.12 9.85 3.56
C PRO A 64 0.21 8.87 4.35
N LEU A 65 0.60 8.56 5.59
CA LEU A 65 -0.26 7.90 6.57
C LEU A 65 -0.74 8.89 7.64
N PRO A 66 -1.76 8.54 8.46
CA PRO A 66 -2.21 9.39 9.57
C PRO A 66 -1.09 9.76 10.55
N GLY A 67 -1.20 10.93 11.17
CA GLY A 67 -0.34 11.35 12.28
C GLY A 67 0.79 12.32 11.92
N GLY A 68 0.99 12.60 10.63
CA GLY A 68 1.98 13.56 10.14
C GLY A 68 3.26 12.90 9.63
N ASN A 69 4.17 13.74 9.11
CA ASN A 69 5.21 13.32 8.18
C ASN A 69 6.27 12.35 8.74
N GLN A 70 6.44 12.27 10.06
CA GLN A 70 7.45 11.41 10.70
C GLN A 70 6.84 10.21 11.45
N THR A 71 5.52 10.03 11.41
CA THR A 71 4.83 9.00 12.20
C THR A 71 4.33 7.82 11.37
N TYR A 72 4.72 7.71 10.09
CA TYR A 72 4.14 6.71 9.20
C TYR A 72 4.44 5.27 9.64
N ARG A 73 5.63 5.02 10.20
CA ARG A 73 5.94 3.73 10.84
C ARG A 73 4.94 3.40 11.95
N THR A 74 4.78 4.29 12.93
CA THR A 74 3.84 4.09 14.05
C THR A 74 2.40 3.95 13.56
N ALA A 75 2.02 4.69 12.51
CA ALA A 75 0.72 4.54 11.89
C ALA A 75 0.55 3.16 11.25
N LEU A 76 1.59 2.63 10.57
CA LEU A 76 1.58 1.30 9.98
C LEU A 76 1.42 0.20 11.04
N GLU A 77 2.17 0.31 12.15
CA GLU A 77 2.09 -0.59 13.32
C GLU A 77 0.67 -0.65 13.91
N ARG A 78 -0.09 0.44 13.86
CA ARG A 78 -1.48 0.52 14.33
C ARG A 78 -2.50 0.12 13.27
N LEU A 79 -2.22 0.36 11.98
CA LEU A 79 -3.14 0.10 10.87
C LEU A 79 -3.21 -1.38 10.48
N LEU A 80 -2.06 -2.06 10.39
CA LEU A 80 -2.03 -3.45 9.91
C LEU A 80 -2.79 -4.43 10.80
N PRO A 81 -2.74 -4.34 12.15
CA PRO A 81 -3.55 -5.21 13.01
C PRO A 81 -5.06 -5.12 12.74
N LEU A 82 -5.55 -3.99 12.20
CA LEU A 82 -6.98 -3.83 11.88
C LEU A 82 -7.47 -4.79 10.80
N ALA A 83 -6.54 -5.36 9.99
CA ALA A 83 -6.82 -6.32 8.93
C ALA A 83 -6.85 -7.79 9.40
N ALA A 84 -6.54 -8.08 10.67
CA ALA A 84 -6.36 -9.46 11.15
C ALA A 84 -7.58 -10.36 10.92
N ASP A 85 -8.80 -9.84 11.14
CA ASP A 85 -10.06 -10.61 10.98
C ASP A 85 -10.67 -10.53 9.58
N GLN A 86 -9.88 -10.10 8.58
CA GLN A 86 -10.32 -10.01 7.19
C GLN A 86 -11.58 -9.13 6.99
N PRO A 87 -11.61 -7.89 7.52
CA PRO A 87 -12.80 -7.05 7.42
C PRO A 87 -13.10 -6.69 5.96
N THR A 88 -14.37 -6.37 5.69
CA THR A 88 -14.73 -5.70 4.43
C THR A 88 -14.06 -4.32 4.35
N PRO A 89 -13.85 -3.74 3.15
CA PRO A 89 -13.32 -2.38 3.02
C PRO A 89 -14.04 -1.34 3.88
N THR A 90 -15.37 -1.39 3.92
CA THR A 90 -16.18 -0.51 4.78
C THR A 90 -15.93 -0.78 6.27
N GLY A 91 -15.81 -2.04 6.66
CA GLY A 91 -15.48 -2.42 8.03
C GLY A 91 -14.09 -1.93 8.45
N PHE A 92 -13.10 -2.08 7.59
CA PHE A 92 -11.75 -1.59 7.82
C PHE A 92 -11.72 -0.07 7.93
N VAL A 93 -12.41 0.66 7.04
CA VAL A 93 -12.54 2.12 7.13
C VAL A 93 -13.11 2.53 8.49
N ARG A 94 -14.19 1.89 8.97
CA ARG A 94 -14.74 2.22 10.29
C ARG A 94 -13.75 1.97 11.42
N ARG A 95 -13.02 0.84 11.39
CA ARG A 95 -11.97 0.54 12.37
C ARG A 95 -10.85 1.57 12.33
N LEU A 96 -10.41 1.95 11.13
CA LEU A 96 -9.39 2.97 10.91
C LEU A 96 -9.82 4.32 11.48
N GLN A 97 -11.04 4.76 11.21
CA GLN A 97 -11.54 6.05 11.71
C GLN A 97 -11.74 6.04 13.23
N HIS A 98 -12.03 4.88 13.82
CA HIS A 98 -12.02 4.73 15.27
C HIS A 98 -10.60 4.84 15.85
N GLU A 99 -9.61 4.21 15.21
CA GLU A 99 -8.20 4.24 15.63
C GLU A 99 -7.54 5.62 15.41
N PHE A 100 -7.98 6.34 14.39
CA PHE A 100 -7.51 7.66 13.99
C PHE A 100 -8.70 8.62 13.80
N PRO A 101 -9.26 9.17 14.91
CA PRO A 101 -10.47 10.02 14.86
C PRO A 101 -10.35 11.26 13.98
N GLN A 102 -9.13 11.74 13.72
CA GLN A 102 -8.86 12.85 12.81
C GLN A 102 -9.10 12.52 11.32
N VAL A 103 -9.26 11.23 10.97
CA VAL A 103 -9.53 10.79 9.59
C VAL A 103 -11.04 10.76 9.35
N GLU A 104 -11.63 11.92 9.09
CA GLU A 104 -13.09 12.03 8.91
C GLU A 104 -13.55 11.55 7.52
N SER A 105 -12.69 11.71 6.52
CA SER A 105 -13.01 11.37 5.13
C SER A 105 -12.83 9.88 4.83
N VAL A 106 -13.91 9.24 4.37
CA VAL A 106 -13.89 7.86 3.83
C VAL A 106 -12.95 7.74 2.64
N ALA A 107 -12.85 8.78 1.80
CA ALA A 107 -11.93 8.79 0.66
C ALA A 107 -10.47 8.75 1.13
N THR A 108 -10.12 9.54 2.14
CA THR A 108 -8.79 9.52 2.76
C THR A 108 -8.47 8.16 3.38
N ALA A 109 -9.42 7.58 4.12
CA ALA A 109 -9.26 6.24 4.69
C ALA A 109 -9.03 5.16 3.62
N LYS A 110 -9.74 5.23 2.49
CA LYS A 110 -9.48 4.36 1.32
C LYS A 110 -8.11 4.60 0.71
N GLY A 111 -7.63 5.85 0.71
CA GLY A 111 -6.25 6.19 0.34
C GLY A 111 -5.22 5.42 1.16
N TYR A 112 -5.40 5.34 2.49
CA TYR A 112 -4.50 4.57 3.35
C TYR A 112 -4.54 3.06 3.07
N ILE A 113 -5.70 2.49 2.77
CA ILE A 113 -5.79 1.08 2.33
C ILE A 113 -4.94 0.87 1.07
N ARG A 114 -5.00 1.79 0.10
CA ARG A 114 -4.17 1.71 -1.12
C ARG A 114 -2.68 1.74 -0.81
N VAL A 115 -2.25 2.49 0.21
CA VAL A 115 -0.85 2.50 0.65
C VAL A 115 -0.45 1.14 1.21
N LEU A 116 -1.28 0.51 2.05
CA LEU A 116 -1.00 -0.84 2.57
C LEU A 116 -0.91 -1.89 1.45
N VAL A 117 -1.75 -1.77 0.41
CA VAL A 117 -1.70 -2.63 -0.79
C VAL A 117 -0.45 -2.35 -1.61
N ALA A 118 -0.09 -1.07 -1.80
CA ALA A 118 1.09 -0.67 -2.56
C ALA A 118 2.37 -1.21 -1.93
N LEU A 119 2.47 -1.14 -0.59
CA LEU A 119 3.58 -1.74 0.17
C LEU A 119 3.50 -3.26 0.25
N GLY A 120 2.39 -3.88 -0.17
CA GLY A 120 2.27 -5.34 -0.24
C GLY A 120 1.97 -6.01 1.11
N PHE A 121 1.57 -5.25 2.13
CA PHE A 121 1.24 -5.80 3.45
C PHE A 121 -0.21 -6.30 3.56
N VAL A 122 -1.09 -5.82 2.69
CA VAL A 122 -2.47 -6.31 2.59
C VAL A 122 -2.85 -6.59 1.15
N THR A 123 -3.84 -7.44 0.98
CA THR A 123 -4.52 -7.70 -0.30
C THR A 123 -6.00 -7.49 -0.14
N VAL A 124 -6.67 -7.13 -1.23
CA VAL A 124 -8.13 -7.02 -1.28
C VAL A 124 -8.65 -8.13 -2.18
N ASN A 125 -9.21 -9.18 -1.58
CA ASN A 125 -9.70 -10.35 -2.29
C ASN A 125 -11.12 -10.66 -1.83
N SER A 126 -12.01 -11.01 -2.76
CA SER A 126 -13.38 -11.43 -2.43
C SER A 126 -14.15 -10.43 -1.55
N GLY A 127 -13.85 -9.13 -1.70
CA GLY A 127 -14.48 -8.06 -0.90
C GLY A 127 -13.99 -7.98 0.56
N GLN A 128 -12.85 -8.59 0.88
CA GLN A 128 -12.21 -8.56 2.20
C GLN A 128 -10.77 -8.07 2.09
N ILE A 129 -10.28 -7.44 3.16
CA ILE A 129 -8.89 -6.98 3.30
C ILE A 129 -8.15 -7.98 4.18
N SER A 130 -7.15 -8.65 3.65
CA SER A 130 -6.39 -9.69 4.38
C SER A 130 -4.90 -9.37 4.37
N LEU A 131 -4.22 -9.65 5.49
CA LEU A 131 -2.77 -9.55 5.59
C LEU A 131 -2.08 -10.53 4.60
N THR A 132 -1.03 -10.06 3.95
CA THR A 132 -0.09 -10.92 3.21
C THR A 132 0.85 -11.67 4.18
N PRO A 133 1.72 -12.59 3.70
CA PRO A 133 2.78 -13.14 4.53
C PRO A 133 3.63 -12.05 5.20
N ASP A 134 4.18 -11.11 4.43
CA ASP A 134 4.98 -9.99 4.94
C ASP A 134 4.19 -9.09 5.89
N GLY A 135 2.88 -8.89 5.62
CA GLY A 135 2.01 -8.12 6.51
C GLY A 135 1.80 -8.79 7.87
N ARG A 136 1.65 -10.12 7.90
CA ARG A 136 1.59 -10.87 9.16
C ARG A 136 2.92 -10.84 9.89
N GLU A 137 4.01 -11.09 9.17
CA GLU A 137 5.35 -11.07 9.74
C GLU A 137 5.67 -9.71 10.36
N PHE A 138 5.33 -8.61 9.68
CA PHE A 138 5.48 -7.27 10.23
C PHE A 138 4.64 -7.05 11.49
N VAL A 139 3.37 -7.51 11.51
CA VAL A 139 2.52 -7.39 12.72
C VAL A 139 3.10 -8.17 13.91
N GLU A 140 3.75 -9.31 13.65
CA GLU A 140 4.31 -10.17 14.70
C GLU A 140 5.68 -9.67 15.20
N THR A 141 6.54 -9.22 14.30
CA THR A 141 7.96 -8.91 14.58
C THR A 141 8.24 -7.41 14.72
N GLN A 142 7.39 -6.58 14.11
CA GLN A 142 7.65 -5.16 13.87
C GLN A 142 8.98 -4.90 13.14
N ASP A 143 9.43 -5.85 12.31
CA ASP A 143 10.69 -5.73 11.58
C ASP A 143 10.59 -4.62 10.52
N ILE A 144 11.33 -3.54 10.75
CA ILE A 144 11.34 -2.37 9.88
C ILE A 144 11.98 -2.67 8.52
N GLU A 145 12.83 -3.69 8.42
CA GLU A 145 13.46 -4.07 7.16
C GLU A 145 12.43 -4.53 6.13
N LEU A 146 11.33 -5.15 6.56
CA LEU A 146 10.19 -5.48 5.68
C LEU A 146 9.62 -4.23 5.01
N VAL A 147 9.49 -3.12 5.74
CA VAL A 147 8.98 -1.85 5.20
C VAL A 147 10.01 -1.18 4.29
N ARG A 148 11.28 -1.20 4.69
CA ARG A 148 12.39 -0.66 3.88
C ARG A 148 12.50 -1.37 2.54
N GLU A 149 12.39 -2.69 2.54
CA GLU A 149 12.44 -3.50 1.32
C GLU A 149 11.19 -3.31 0.46
N ALA A 150 10.00 -3.28 1.07
CA ALA A 150 8.76 -2.96 0.36
C ALA A 150 8.82 -1.60 -0.34
N LEU A 151 9.34 -0.58 0.34
CA LEU A 151 9.53 0.75 -0.24
C LEU A 151 10.46 0.69 -1.47
N ARG A 152 11.62 0.03 -1.36
CA ARG A 152 12.61 -0.07 -2.46
C ARG A 152 12.11 -0.88 -3.65
N THR A 153 11.39 -1.97 -3.42
CA THR A 153 11.02 -2.93 -4.47
C THR A 153 9.65 -2.69 -5.07
N ARG A 154 8.75 -1.99 -4.36
CA ARG A 154 7.36 -1.82 -4.80
C ARG A 154 7.00 -0.38 -5.12
N ILE A 155 7.78 0.61 -4.67
CA ILE A 155 7.48 2.02 -4.94
C ILE A 155 8.48 2.59 -5.93
N VAL A 156 7.95 3.08 -7.05
CA VAL A 156 8.72 3.72 -8.10
C VAL A 156 9.42 4.98 -7.56
N GLY A 157 10.71 5.13 -7.85
CA GLY A 157 11.53 6.28 -7.46
C GLY A 157 12.22 6.11 -6.11
N VAL A 158 11.85 5.14 -5.27
CA VAL A 158 12.49 4.99 -3.96
C VAL A 158 13.92 4.46 -4.09
N LYS A 159 14.12 3.44 -4.94
CA LYS A 159 15.45 2.87 -5.16
C LYS A 159 16.42 3.94 -5.66
N GLU A 160 16.00 4.74 -6.63
CA GLU A 160 16.81 5.80 -7.23
C GLU A 160 17.19 6.87 -6.21
N LEU A 161 16.28 7.25 -5.30
CA LEU A 161 16.59 8.17 -4.21
C LEU A 161 17.62 7.60 -3.24
N VAL A 162 17.47 6.33 -2.86
CA VAL A 162 18.40 5.66 -1.94
C VAL A 162 19.78 5.55 -2.58
N ASP A 163 19.85 5.06 -3.82
CA ASP A 163 21.10 4.93 -4.58
C ASP A 163 21.79 6.29 -4.74
N GLU A 164 21.05 7.38 -4.98
CA GLU A 164 21.64 8.72 -5.06
C GLU A 164 22.22 9.18 -3.71
N LEU A 165 21.51 8.92 -2.60
CA LEU A 165 21.93 9.31 -1.26
C LEU A 165 23.12 8.50 -0.73
N GLU A 166 23.42 7.34 -1.31
CA GLU A 166 24.68 6.60 -1.05
C GLU A 166 25.92 7.40 -1.50
N HIS A 167 25.77 8.27 -2.50
CA HIS A 167 26.83 9.16 -3.00
C HIS A 167 26.95 10.46 -2.19
N GLY A 168 26.31 10.53 -1.03
CA GLY A 168 26.40 11.63 -0.08
C GLY A 168 25.13 12.48 0.00
N THR A 169 25.23 13.54 0.77
CA THR A 169 24.10 14.42 1.08
C THR A 169 23.55 15.13 -0.16
N ARG A 170 22.22 15.30 -0.24
CA ARG A 170 21.53 15.96 -1.37
C ARG A 170 20.46 16.95 -0.91
N THR A 171 20.21 17.98 -1.70
CA THR A 171 19.06 18.87 -1.55
C THR A 171 17.80 18.26 -2.18
N MET A 172 16.62 18.79 -1.83
CA MET A 172 15.36 18.42 -2.49
C MET A 172 15.42 18.60 -4.01
N GLU A 173 16.03 19.68 -4.49
CA GLU A 173 16.16 19.99 -5.92
C GLU A 173 17.00 18.94 -6.66
N GLN A 174 18.12 18.50 -6.06
CA GLN A 174 18.97 17.47 -6.64
C GLN A 174 18.23 16.13 -6.72
N LEU A 175 17.48 15.76 -5.68
CA LEU A 175 16.68 14.54 -5.66
C LEU A 175 15.52 14.60 -6.66
N GLN A 176 14.90 15.77 -6.85
CA GLN A 176 13.88 15.98 -7.87
C GLN A 176 14.47 15.79 -9.28
N GLN A 177 15.71 16.23 -9.51
CA GLN A 177 16.39 16.04 -10.78
C GLN A 177 16.65 14.55 -11.06
N VAL A 178 17.13 13.80 -10.06
CA VAL A 178 17.33 12.34 -10.18
C VAL A 178 16.05 11.63 -10.62
N LEU A 179 14.92 11.98 -10.01
CA LEU A 179 13.63 11.39 -10.38
C LEU A 179 13.17 11.81 -11.79
N THR A 180 13.43 13.06 -12.16
CA THR A 180 13.13 13.55 -13.52
C THR A 180 13.93 12.78 -14.57
N ASP A 181 15.21 12.51 -14.30
CA ASP A 181 16.12 11.81 -15.23
C ASP A 181 15.69 10.35 -15.49
N VAL A 182 15.00 9.72 -14.53
CA VAL A 182 14.42 8.38 -14.68
C VAL A 182 12.96 8.39 -15.16
N GLY A 183 12.46 9.54 -15.63
CA GLY A 183 11.13 9.67 -16.23
C GLY A 183 9.99 9.85 -15.21
N LEU A 184 10.31 10.32 -14.00
CA LEU A 184 9.36 10.69 -12.95
C LEU A 184 9.29 12.21 -12.80
N ALA A 185 8.95 12.88 -13.89
CA ALA A 185 8.70 14.32 -13.93
C ALA A 185 7.32 14.64 -13.35
N TRP A 186 7.20 14.62 -12.02
CA TRP A 186 5.97 15.08 -11.35
C TRP A 186 5.86 16.60 -11.40
N GLU A 187 4.63 17.08 -11.51
CA GLU A 187 4.33 18.51 -11.55
C GLU A 187 4.62 19.21 -10.21
N THR A 188 4.56 18.47 -9.10
CA THR A 188 4.75 19.01 -7.74
C THR A 188 5.79 18.23 -6.96
N SER A 189 6.46 18.91 -6.03
CA SER A 189 7.44 18.30 -5.11
C SER A 189 6.79 17.45 -4.01
N ALA A 190 5.45 17.45 -3.90
CA ALA A 190 4.72 16.69 -2.88
C ALA A 190 4.99 15.18 -2.97
N GLN A 191 5.06 14.63 -4.19
CA GLN A 191 5.33 13.21 -4.42
C GLN A 191 6.72 12.78 -3.97
N LEU A 192 7.72 13.65 -4.15
CA LEU A 192 9.07 13.46 -3.64
C LEU A 192 9.07 13.60 -2.11
N GLY A 193 8.43 14.65 -1.58
CA GLY A 193 8.31 14.88 -0.14
C GLY A 193 7.71 13.68 0.61
N TRP A 194 6.62 13.09 0.11
CA TRP A 194 6.02 11.90 0.73
C TRP A 194 6.96 10.71 0.76
N ARG A 195 7.75 10.48 -0.30
CA ARG A 195 8.77 9.41 -0.32
C ARG A 195 9.85 9.67 0.71
N LEU A 196 10.34 10.91 0.81
CA LEU A 196 11.37 11.26 1.79
C LEU A 196 10.85 11.11 3.22
N HIS A 197 9.61 11.54 3.49
CA HIS A 197 8.96 11.33 4.78
C HIS A 197 8.78 9.85 5.13
N TRP A 198 8.44 9.01 4.15
CA TRP A 198 8.46 7.56 4.34
C TRP A 198 9.85 7.04 4.70
N LEU A 199 10.88 7.42 3.94
CA LEU A 199 12.27 7.02 4.18
C LEU A 199 12.80 7.52 5.54
N GLU A 200 12.42 8.72 5.97
CA GLU A 200 12.69 9.25 7.31
C GLU A 200 11.99 8.42 8.39
N SER A 201 10.69 8.14 8.22
CA SER A 201 9.89 7.41 9.22
C SER A 201 10.38 5.99 9.48
N VAL A 202 11.05 5.38 8.51
CA VAL A 202 11.66 4.04 8.63
C VAL A 202 13.14 4.09 8.97
N GLY A 203 13.72 5.27 9.21
CA GLY A 203 15.11 5.45 9.59
C GLY A 203 16.12 5.14 8.48
N LEU A 204 15.73 5.25 7.20
CA LEU A 204 16.66 5.15 6.07
C LEU A 204 17.33 6.47 5.76
N VAL A 205 16.62 7.58 5.92
CA VAL A 205 17.09 8.93 5.58
C VAL A 205 16.93 9.85 6.78
N ALA A 206 17.85 10.81 6.93
CA ALA A 206 17.68 11.94 7.82
C ALA A 206 17.66 13.24 7.03
N ALA A 207 16.76 14.15 7.40
CA ALA A 207 16.67 15.50 6.88
C ALA A 207 17.21 16.50 7.92
N GLU A 208 18.23 17.27 7.55
CA GLU A 208 18.85 18.29 8.40
C GLU A 208 19.09 19.55 7.57
N ASN A 209 18.50 20.69 7.95
CA ASN A 209 18.69 21.97 7.25
C ASN A 209 18.41 21.93 5.73
N GLY A 210 17.38 21.19 5.31
CA GLY A 210 17.03 21.06 3.88
C GLY A 210 17.94 20.11 3.08
N LEU A 211 18.84 19.42 3.77
CA LEU A 211 19.73 18.40 3.22
C LEU A 211 19.30 17.01 3.69
N TYR A 212 19.28 16.06 2.77
CA TYR A 212 18.94 14.66 3.01
C TYR A 212 20.20 13.81 2.92
N ARG A 213 20.34 12.86 3.84
CA ARG A 213 21.45 11.89 3.86
C ARG A 213 20.95 10.50 4.21
N LEU A 214 21.62 9.49 3.67
CA LEU A 214 21.38 8.10 4.08
C LEU A 214 21.89 7.87 5.51
N LEU A 215 21.12 7.15 6.31
CA LEU A 215 21.53 6.70 7.63
C LEU A 215 22.31 5.37 7.53
N PRO A 216 23.31 5.15 8.41
CA PRO A 216 24.01 3.87 8.44
C PRO A 216 23.05 2.72 8.76
N ALA A 217 23.23 1.58 8.09
CA ALA A 217 22.38 0.40 8.29
C ALA A 217 22.38 -0.13 9.74
N ASP A 218 23.44 0.17 10.50
CA ASP A 218 23.71 -0.39 11.82
C ASP A 218 23.24 0.51 12.99
N ARG A 219 22.42 1.53 12.73
CA ARG A 219 21.83 2.31 13.84
C ARG A 219 20.71 1.51 14.49
N PRO A 220 20.75 1.28 15.83
CA PRO A 220 19.57 0.82 16.54
C PRO A 220 18.44 1.84 16.37
N ASN A 221 17.22 1.32 16.22
CA ASN A 221 15.99 2.11 16.17
C ASN A 221 15.77 2.83 17.51
N GLU A 222 16.51 3.91 17.77
CA GLU A 222 16.21 4.83 18.87
C GLU A 222 15.09 5.76 18.40
N LEU A 223 13.87 5.46 18.86
CA LEU A 223 12.71 6.36 18.87
C LEU A 223 12.59 6.98 20.27
#